data_AF-A0A7X6PWU5-F1
#
_entry.id   AF-A0A7X6PWU5-F1
#
_cell.length_a   1.000
_cell.length_b   1.000
_cell.length_c   1.000
_cell.angle_alpha   90.00
_cell.angle_beta   90.00
_cell.angle_gamma   90.00
#
_symmetry.space_group_name_H-M   'P 1'
#
loop_
_entity.id
_entity.type
_entity.pdbx_description
1 polymer ?
#
loop_
_entity_poly.entity_id
_entity_poly.type
_entity_poly.pdbx_seq_one_letter_code
_entity_poly.pdbx_strand_id
1 'polypeptide(L)'
;MNKKTVLLLILVFISSIISAQQHSAGFKDAGTFLRISKQQDYGLSVTRLIIDLGEDSIINEKDILADTFTVTGTTDSGKPAPKIKGINVTDVFGDKVESGRYVTIDLDFGLETDSDTGSSYLVTLNQDIGAFKKGAQFLQKGRTIRR
;
A
#
# COMPACT_ATOMS: atom_id res chain seq x y z
N MET A 1 17.77 64.02 -26.41
CA MET A 1 18.56 63.62 -25.20
C MET A 1 17.58 63.00 -24.21
N ASN A 2 17.33 61.68 -24.21
CA ASN A 2 18.06 60.58 -23.54
C ASN A 2 18.05 60.65 -21.99
N LYS A 3 17.33 59.73 -21.32
CA LYS A 3 17.90 58.56 -20.63
C LYS A 3 16.86 57.74 -19.82
N LYS A 4 16.62 56.52 -20.29
CA LYS A 4 16.53 55.25 -19.55
C LYS A 4 15.44 55.10 -18.46
N THR A 5 14.35 54.45 -18.83
CA THR A 5 13.66 53.52 -17.93
C THR A 5 13.67 52.14 -18.57
N VAL A 6 14.51 51.28 -18.02
CA VAL A 6 14.65 49.85 -18.34
C VAL A 6 13.99 49.12 -17.18
N LEU A 7 12.95 48.32 -17.43
CA LEU A 7 12.59 47.16 -16.59
C LEU A 7 11.55 46.32 -17.35
N LEU A 8 12.02 45.32 -18.09
CA LEU A 8 12.02 43.90 -17.70
C LEU A 8 10.68 43.22 -18.03
N LEU A 9 10.63 42.74 -19.27
CA LEU A 9 9.62 41.84 -19.81
C LEU A 9 9.80 40.45 -19.16
N ILE A 10 8.97 40.09 -18.18
CA ILE A 10 8.92 38.72 -17.67
C ILE A 10 7.90 37.95 -18.51
N LEU A 11 8.40 37.27 -19.54
CA LEU A 11 7.67 36.22 -20.25
C LEU A 11 7.52 35.04 -19.28
N VAL A 12 6.35 34.87 -18.66
CA VAL A 12 6.02 33.63 -17.96
C VAL A 12 5.65 32.59 -19.03
N PHE A 13 6.63 31.78 -19.42
CA PHE A 13 6.36 30.49 -20.05
C PHE A 13 5.64 29.63 -19.02
N ILE A 14 4.32 29.53 -19.12
CA ILE A 14 3.56 28.50 -18.41
C ILE A 14 3.85 27.19 -19.14
N SER A 15 4.82 26.44 -18.62
CA SER A 15 5.08 25.07 -19.02
C SER A 15 3.88 24.22 -18.62
N SER A 16 2.94 24.03 -19.54
CA SER A 16 1.94 22.96 -19.43
C SER A 16 2.70 21.64 -19.55
N ILE A 17 3.18 21.11 -18.43
CA ILE A 17 3.51 19.69 -18.35
C ILE A 17 2.16 18.97 -18.45
N ILE A 18 1.77 18.65 -19.67
CA ILE A 18 0.79 17.61 -19.93
C ILE A 18 1.47 16.33 -19.46
N SER A 19 1.22 15.95 -18.21
CA SER A 19 1.53 14.61 -17.74
C SER A 19 0.81 13.66 -18.69
N ALA A 20 1.60 12.88 -19.43
CA ALA A 20 1.11 11.79 -20.23
C ALA A 20 0.30 10.86 -19.32
N GLN A 21 -1.03 10.87 -19.45
CA GLN A 21 -1.85 9.77 -19.00
C GLN A 21 -1.45 8.56 -19.84
N GLN A 22 -0.52 7.77 -19.33
CA GLN A 22 -0.38 6.39 -19.77
C GLN A 22 -1.67 5.67 -19.34
N HIS A 23 -2.60 5.54 -20.29
CA HIS A 23 -3.62 4.50 -20.26
C HIS A 23 -2.89 3.14 -20.33
N SER A 24 -2.38 2.66 -19.20
CA SER A 24 -2.39 1.23 -18.92
C SER A 24 -3.82 0.88 -18.51
N ALA A 25 -4.32 -0.30 -18.86
CA ALA A 25 -5.59 -0.82 -18.37
C ALA A 25 -5.50 -0.96 -16.83
N GLY A 26 -5.75 0.15 -16.13
CA GLY A 26 -5.32 0.35 -14.76
C GLY A 26 -6.34 -0.20 -13.79
N PHE A 27 -5.91 -1.18 -12.99
CA PHE A 27 -6.56 -1.50 -11.74
C PHE A 27 -6.72 -0.20 -10.93
N LYS A 28 -7.92 0.06 -10.38
CA LYS A 28 -8.13 1.25 -9.56
C LYS A 28 -7.52 0.97 -8.18
N ASP A 29 -6.42 1.65 -7.86
CA ASP A 29 -5.79 1.58 -6.54
C ASP A 29 -6.84 1.91 -5.47
N ALA A 30 -7.12 0.94 -4.60
CA ALA A 30 -8.11 1.06 -3.54
C ALA A 30 -7.54 1.74 -2.29
N GLY A 31 -6.23 1.74 -2.13
CA GLY A 31 -5.57 2.39 -1.02
C GLY A 31 -4.14 1.91 -0.84
N THR A 32 -3.64 2.06 0.38
CA THR A 32 -2.25 1.71 0.68
C THR A 32 -2.11 0.90 1.95
N PHE A 33 -0.98 0.18 2.07
CA PHE A 33 -0.62 -0.53 3.29
C PHE A 33 0.81 -0.21 3.75
N LEU A 34 1.06 -0.41 5.04
CA LEU A 34 2.37 -0.36 5.68
C LEU A 34 2.92 -1.77 5.90
N ARG A 35 4.25 -1.92 5.86
CA ARG A 35 4.95 -3.18 6.15
C ARG A 35 5.62 -3.11 7.52
N ILE A 36 5.48 -4.17 8.29
CA ILE A 36 6.22 -4.40 9.54
C ILE A 36 7.18 -5.56 9.34
N SER A 37 8.47 -5.31 9.51
CA SER A 37 9.50 -6.35 9.56
C SER A 37 9.95 -6.61 10.99
N LYS A 38 10.29 -7.86 11.29
CA LYS A 38 10.87 -8.29 12.56
C LYS A 38 12.11 -9.15 12.30
N GLN A 39 13.09 -9.04 13.19
CA GLN A 39 14.21 -9.99 13.19
C GLN A 39 13.70 -11.36 13.61
N GLN A 40 13.85 -12.35 12.74
CA GLN A 40 13.61 -13.76 13.02
C GLN A 40 14.95 -14.50 13.13
N ASP A 41 14.92 -15.74 13.59
CA ASP A 41 16.11 -16.60 13.68
C ASP A 41 16.80 -16.79 12.31
N TYR A 42 16.03 -16.70 11.23
CA TYR A 42 16.48 -16.83 9.85
C TYR A 42 16.71 -15.48 9.13
N GLY A 43 16.71 -14.37 9.87
CA GLY A 43 16.93 -13.03 9.32
C GLY A 43 15.74 -12.09 9.45
N LEU A 44 15.89 -10.88 8.93
CA LEU A 44 14.83 -9.88 8.91
C LEU A 44 13.75 -10.31 7.92
N SER A 45 12.49 -10.30 8.35
CA SER A 45 11.35 -10.77 7.56
C SER A 45 10.15 -9.87 7.76
N VAL A 46 9.38 -9.62 6.68
CA VAL A 46 8.09 -8.92 6.79
C VAL A 46 7.09 -9.87 7.43
N THR A 47 6.59 -9.50 8.61
CA THR A 47 5.70 -10.37 9.41
C THR A 47 4.27 -9.87 9.44
N ARG A 48 4.04 -8.60 9.09
CA ARG A 48 2.70 -8.00 9.10
C ARG A 48 2.55 -6.91 8.07
N LEU A 49 1.38 -6.86 7.45
CA LEU A 49 0.90 -5.74 6.64
C LEU A 49 -0.22 -5.03 7.41
N ILE A 50 -0.26 -3.70 7.36
CA ILE A 50 -1.31 -2.88 7.97
C ILE A 50 -1.99 -2.09 6.87
N ILE A 51 -3.25 -2.39 6.61
CA ILE A 51 -4.07 -1.71 5.61
C ILE A 51 -4.90 -0.66 6.34
N ASP A 52 -4.83 0.58 5.86
CA ASP A 52 -5.75 1.64 6.24
C ASP A 52 -6.86 1.72 5.18
N LEU A 53 -8.08 1.39 5.58
CA LEU A 53 -9.25 1.40 4.70
C LEU A 53 -9.84 2.81 4.53
N GLY A 54 -9.29 3.83 5.19
CA GLY A 54 -9.78 5.21 5.13
C GLY A 54 -10.83 5.54 6.20
N GLU A 55 -11.05 6.83 6.42
CA GLU A 55 -11.86 7.33 7.54
C GLU A 55 -13.34 6.96 7.45
N ASP A 56 -13.86 6.80 6.23
CA ASP A 56 -15.26 6.44 5.97
C ASP A 56 -15.50 4.92 5.95
N SER A 57 -14.46 4.12 6.16
CA SER A 57 -14.53 2.67 6.07
C SER A 57 -14.49 2.03 7.45
N ILE A 58 -15.62 1.53 7.90
CA ILE A 58 -15.72 0.69 9.10
C ILE A 58 -16.17 -0.69 8.67
N ILE A 59 -15.42 -1.71 9.06
CA ILE A 59 -15.74 -3.12 8.79
C ILE A 59 -15.75 -3.91 10.10
N ASN A 60 -16.53 -4.98 10.15
CA ASN A 60 -16.58 -5.86 11.31
C ASN A 60 -15.63 -7.06 11.10
N GLU A 61 -15.12 -7.62 12.20
CA GLU A 61 -14.25 -8.80 12.13
C GLU A 61 -14.93 -10.00 11.45
N LYS A 62 -16.26 -10.08 11.53
CA LYS A 62 -17.08 -11.13 10.91
C LYS A 62 -17.11 -11.02 9.38
N ASP A 63 -16.77 -9.86 8.84
CA ASP A 63 -16.70 -9.61 7.39
C ASP A 63 -15.33 -10.04 6.82
N ILE A 64 -14.37 -10.39 7.70
CA ILE A 64 -13.04 -10.86 7.32
C ILE A 64 -12.93 -12.36 7.59
N LEU A 65 -12.59 -13.10 6.53
CA LEU A 65 -12.22 -14.50 6.54
C LEU A 65 -10.74 -14.66 6.14
N ALA A 66 -10.20 -15.86 6.34
CA ALA A 66 -8.80 -16.16 6.05
C ALA A 66 -8.41 -15.94 4.57
N ASP A 67 -9.38 -16.00 3.66
CA ASP A 67 -9.21 -15.85 2.21
C ASP A 67 -9.70 -14.49 1.67
N THR A 68 -10.11 -13.56 2.54
CA THR A 68 -10.56 -12.21 2.12
C THR A 68 -9.49 -11.47 1.33
N PHE A 69 -8.21 -11.70 1.64
CA PHE A 69 -7.09 -11.06 0.97
C PHE A 69 -6.13 -12.09 0.36
N THR A 70 -5.56 -11.72 -0.78
CA THR A 70 -4.37 -12.37 -1.34
C THR A 70 -3.19 -11.42 -1.20
N VAL A 71 -2.04 -11.93 -0.76
CA VAL A 71 -0.77 -11.18 -0.77
C VAL A 71 0.15 -11.81 -1.80
N THR A 72 0.57 -11.03 -2.80
CA THR A 72 1.56 -11.44 -3.81
C THR A 72 2.80 -10.56 -3.75
N GLY A 73 3.96 -11.13 -4.10
CA GLY A 73 5.14 -10.34 -4.43
C GLY A 73 5.01 -9.78 -5.84
N THR A 74 5.38 -8.52 -6.06
CA THR A 74 5.29 -7.87 -7.38
C THR A 74 6.43 -8.24 -8.32
N THR A 75 7.45 -8.94 -7.83
CA THR A 75 8.58 -9.43 -8.60
C THR A 75 8.64 -10.94 -8.53
N ASP A 76 8.85 -11.58 -9.68
CA ASP A 76 9.18 -12.99 -9.73
C ASP A 76 10.61 -13.16 -9.23
N SER A 77 10.74 -13.37 -7.93
CA SER A 77 12.01 -13.61 -7.26
C SER A 77 12.36 -15.10 -7.20
N GLY A 78 11.57 -15.98 -7.83
CA GLY A 78 11.64 -17.43 -7.66
C GLY A 78 11.33 -17.91 -6.24
N LYS A 79 10.93 -17.00 -5.34
CA LYS A 79 10.55 -17.30 -3.96
C LYS A 79 9.04 -17.52 -3.86
N PRO A 80 8.58 -18.41 -2.95
CA PRO A 80 7.16 -18.67 -2.78
C PRO A 80 6.43 -17.40 -2.35
N ALA A 81 5.15 -17.30 -2.77
CA ALA A 81 4.28 -16.22 -2.32
C ALA A 81 4.16 -16.23 -0.78
N PRO A 82 4.01 -15.07 -0.15
CA PRO A 82 3.84 -15.00 1.30
C PRO A 82 2.61 -15.78 1.72
N LYS A 83 2.76 -16.57 2.78
CA LYS A 83 1.66 -17.29 3.37
C LYS A 83 1.00 -16.44 4.46
N ILE A 84 -0.30 -16.20 4.33
CA ILE A 84 -1.10 -15.51 5.35
C ILE A 84 -1.31 -16.48 6.53
N LYS A 85 -0.95 -16.02 7.72
CA LYS A 85 -1.14 -16.71 8.99
C LYS A 85 -2.46 -16.30 9.66
N GLY A 86 -2.84 -15.04 9.53
CA GLY A 86 -4.05 -14.51 10.15
C GLY A 86 -4.40 -13.13 9.63
N ILE A 87 -5.68 -12.77 9.76
CA ILE A 87 -6.19 -11.46 9.40
C ILE A 87 -7.07 -10.99 10.55
N ASN A 88 -6.91 -9.74 10.98
CA ASN A 88 -7.70 -9.15 12.05
C ASN A 88 -8.12 -7.73 11.67
N VAL A 89 -9.32 -7.35 12.11
CA VAL A 89 -9.69 -5.94 12.23
C VAL A 89 -9.02 -5.36 13.46
N THR A 90 -8.39 -4.21 13.31
CA THR A 90 -7.64 -3.56 14.39
C THR A 90 -7.99 -2.09 14.56
N ASP A 91 -7.61 -1.54 15.70
CA ASP A 91 -7.52 -0.11 15.90
C ASP A 91 -6.26 0.49 15.22
N VAL A 92 -6.02 1.78 15.45
CA VAL A 92 -4.85 2.51 14.92
C VAL A 92 -3.52 2.04 15.52
N PHE A 93 -3.54 1.41 16.69
CA PHE A 93 -2.35 0.90 17.37
C PHE A 93 -2.01 -0.53 16.92
N GLY A 94 -2.94 -1.22 16.25
CA GLY A 94 -2.81 -2.57 15.76
C GLY A 94 -3.35 -3.63 16.73
N ASP A 95 -4.14 -3.21 17.71
CA ASP A 95 -4.82 -4.10 18.65
C ASP A 95 -6.13 -4.60 18.05
N LYS A 96 -6.45 -5.88 18.27
CA LYS A 96 -7.63 -6.52 17.70
C LYS A 96 -8.91 -5.89 18.26
N VAL A 97 -9.85 -5.55 17.38
CA VAL A 97 -11.18 -5.02 17.73
C VAL A 97 -12.28 -5.71 16.91
N GLU A 98 -13.52 -5.68 17.39
CA GLU A 98 -14.67 -6.27 16.67
C GLU A 98 -15.06 -5.47 15.43
N SER A 99 -14.81 -4.15 15.44
CA SER A 99 -15.15 -3.24 14.36
C SER A 99 -14.14 -2.09 14.28
N GLY A 100 -13.68 -1.76 13.08
CA GLY A 100 -12.61 -0.80 12.88
C GLY A 100 -12.29 -0.54 11.42
N ARG A 101 -11.35 0.40 11.20
CA ARG A 101 -10.91 0.82 9.86
C ARG A 101 -9.57 0.23 9.42
N TYR A 102 -8.85 -0.42 10.33
CA TYR A 102 -7.57 -1.03 10.04
C TYR A 102 -7.69 -2.53 9.92
N VAL A 103 -6.90 -3.09 9.01
CA VAL A 103 -6.75 -4.54 8.87
C VAL A 103 -5.28 -4.90 8.98
N THR A 104 -4.95 -5.81 9.89
CA THR A 104 -3.63 -6.44 9.92
C THR A 104 -3.68 -7.78 9.20
N ILE A 105 -2.73 -8.02 8.31
CA ILE A 105 -2.47 -9.33 7.71
C ILE A 105 -1.14 -9.83 8.27
N ASP A 106 -1.21 -10.85 9.11
CA ASP A 106 -0.03 -11.54 9.64
C ASP A 106 0.48 -12.57 8.64
N LEU A 107 1.79 -12.61 8.42
CA LEU A 107 2.46 -13.50 7.47
C LEU A 107 3.27 -14.55 8.23
N ASP A 108 3.19 -15.82 7.81
CA ASP A 108 4.04 -16.91 8.32
C ASP A 108 5.50 -16.69 7.88
N PHE A 109 5.67 -16.27 6.63
CA PHE A 109 6.96 -15.91 6.05
C PHE A 109 6.72 -14.82 5.00
N GLY A 110 7.23 -13.62 5.28
CA GLY A 110 7.33 -12.55 4.28
C GLY A 110 8.77 -12.37 3.84
N LEU A 111 8.95 -12.25 2.54
CA LEU A 111 10.18 -11.76 1.94
C LEU A 111 10.51 -10.37 2.50
N GLU A 112 11.70 -10.21 3.07
CA GLU A 112 12.32 -8.88 3.04
C GLU A 112 12.67 -8.63 1.58
N THR A 113 11.86 -7.79 0.95
CA THR A 113 12.17 -7.30 -0.36
C THR A 113 12.97 -6.02 -0.17
N ASP A 114 14.21 -6.04 -0.64
CA ASP A 114 15.10 -4.89 -0.59
C ASP A 114 14.39 -3.71 -1.28
N SER A 115 14.29 -2.57 -0.58
CA SER A 115 13.65 -1.37 -1.12
C SER A 115 14.28 -0.89 -2.43
N ASP A 116 15.53 -1.29 -2.68
CA ASP A 116 16.30 -0.94 -3.88
C ASP A 116 15.99 -1.83 -5.09
N THR A 117 15.30 -2.97 -4.89
CA THR A 117 14.99 -3.93 -5.97
C THR A 117 13.57 -3.79 -6.54
N GLY A 118 12.78 -2.81 -6.09
CA GLY A 118 11.40 -2.57 -6.57
C GLY A 118 10.40 -3.68 -6.21
N SER A 119 10.84 -4.68 -5.46
CA SER A 119 10.04 -5.81 -5.01
C SER A 119 9.06 -5.31 -3.93
N SER A 120 7.80 -5.16 -4.30
CA SER A 120 6.71 -4.69 -3.44
C SER A 120 5.76 -5.85 -3.13
N TYR A 121 4.94 -5.70 -2.09
CA TYR A 121 3.76 -6.54 -1.98
C TYR A 121 2.61 -5.88 -2.72
N LEU A 122 1.74 -6.71 -3.28
CA LEU A 122 0.43 -6.33 -3.74
C LEU A 122 -0.58 -7.08 -2.87
N VAL A 123 -1.49 -6.34 -2.26
CA VAL A 123 -2.62 -6.93 -1.53
C VAL A 123 -3.86 -6.80 -2.41
N THR A 124 -4.48 -7.92 -2.74
CA THR A 124 -5.71 -7.95 -3.53
C THR A 124 -6.86 -8.45 -2.69
N LEU A 125 -7.98 -7.76 -2.78
CA LEU A 125 -9.21 -8.13 -2.11
C LEU A 125 -9.98 -9.18 -2.94
N ASN A 126 -10.34 -10.31 -2.33
CA ASN A 126 -10.99 -11.44 -3.01
C ASN A 126 -12.53 -11.44 -2.92
N GLN A 127 -13.10 -10.55 -2.11
CA GLN A 127 -14.54 -10.38 -1.88
C GLN A 127 -14.88 -8.94 -1.53
N ASP A 128 -16.13 -8.52 -1.65
CA ASP A 128 -16.52 -7.16 -1.21
C ASP A 128 -16.39 -7.03 0.32
N ILE A 129 -15.81 -5.90 0.79
CA ILE A 129 -15.79 -5.53 2.22
C ILE A 129 -16.09 -4.03 2.36
N GLY A 130 -17.11 -3.68 3.16
CA GLY A 130 -17.53 -2.28 3.31
C GLY A 130 -17.75 -1.59 1.95
N ALA A 131 -17.01 -0.50 1.72
CA ALA A 131 -17.05 0.25 0.46
C ALA A 131 -16.16 -0.34 -0.66
N PHE A 132 -15.28 -1.30 -0.35
CA PHE A 132 -14.32 -1.88 -1.28
C PHE A 132 -14.92 -3.06 -2.04
N LYS A 133 -14.64 -3.09 -3.34
CA LYS A 133 -15.09 -4.15 -4.24
C LYS A 133 -14.02 -5.19 -4.46
N LYS A 134 -14.43 -6.44 -4.63
CA LYS A 134 -13.55 -7.53 -5.07
C LYS A 134 -12.68 -7.08 -6.23
N GLY A 135 -11.39 -7.42 -6.16
CA GLY A 135 -10.37 -6.98 -7.11
C GLY A 135 -9.72 -5.65 -6.74
N ALA A 136 -10.19 -4.96 -5.69
CA ALA A 136 -9.49 -3.83 -5.10
C ALA A 136 -8.06 -4.19 -4.73
N GLN A 137 -7.12 -3.32 -5.10
CA GLN A 137 -5.70 -3.51 -4.86
C GLN A 137 -5.16 -2.44 -3.92
N PHE A 138 -4.40 -2.86 -2.92
CA PHE A 138 -3.69 -1.98 -2.01
C PHE A 138 -2.20 -2.07 -2.33
N LEU A 139 -1.59 -0.90 -2.50
CA LEU A 139 -0.17 -0.77 -2.81
C LEU A 139 0.62 -0.38 -1.57
N GLN A 140 1.90 -0.70 -1.55
CA GLN A 140 2.73 -0.29 -0.43
C GLN A 140 2.90 1.23 -0.40
N LYS A 141 2.74 1.85 0.78
CA LYS A 141 3.09 3.26 1.01
C LYS A 141 4.29 3.37 1.93
N GLY A 142 5.28 4.14 1.48
CA GLY A 142 6.44 4.50 2.28
C GLY A 142 7.40 3.34 2.58
N ARG A 143 8.29 3.58 3.55
CA ARG A 143 9.34 2.65 3.95
C ARG A 143 8.81 1.57 4.91
N THR A 144 9.48 0.42 4.92
CA THR A 144 9.22 -0.65 5.90
C THR A 144 9.54 -0.18 7.32
N ILE A 145 8.64 -0.44 8.27
CA ILE A 145 8.88 -0.21 9.69
C ILE A 145 9.57 -1.46 10.25
N ARG A 146 10.74 -1.30 10.87
CA ARG A 146 11.45 -2.37 11.58
C ARG A 146 11.02 -2.34 13.05
N ARG A 147 10.58 -3.48 13.59
CA ARG A 147 10.19 -3.65 15.00
C ARG A 147 10.91 -4.83 15.64
#